data_AF-Q4RH78-F1
#
_entry.id   AF-Q4RH78-F1
#
_cell.length_a   1.000
_cell.length_b   1.000
_cell.length_c   1.000
_cell.angle_alpha   90.00
_cell.angle_beta   90.00
_cell.angle_gamma   90.00
#
_symmetry.space_group_name_H-M   'P 1'
#
loop_
_entity.id
_entity.type
_entity.pdbx_description
1 polymer ?
#
loop_
_entity_poly.entity_id
_entity_poly.type
_entity_poly.pdbx_seq_one_letter_code
_entity_poly.pdbx_strand_id
1 'polypeptide(L)'
;MAMNVPGLVATIIFYLLILGIGIWASIKSKRDEIRMQAHHADMALLGDRKINLLVGIFTTTATWVGGTFIIGTAETVYDPKMGLLWAVMPLAATLAFTLG
;
A
#
# COMPACT_ATOMS: atom_id res chain seq x y z
N MET A 1 -2.18 25.57 20.71
CA MET A 1 -1.82 24.78 19.53
C MET A 1 -2.67 25.29 18.37
N ALA A 2 -2.08 25.99 17.40
CA ALA A 2 -2.83 26.50 16.27
C ALA A 2 -3.26 25.32 15.38
N MET A 3 -4.56 25.17 15.15
CA MET A 3 -5.06 24.15 14.22
C MET A 3 -4.54 24.47 12.82
N ASN A 4 -3.86 23.50 12.21
CA ASN A 4 -3.45 23.58 10.82
C ASN A 4 -4.67 23.30 9.93
N VAL A 5 -5.52 24.32 9.75
CA VAL A 5 -6.72 24.27 8.90
C VAL A 5 -6.40 23.77 7.48
N PRO A 6 -5.34 24.23 6.77
CA PRO A 6 -5.05 23.69 5.45
C PRO A 6 -4.62 22.21 5.46
N GLY A 7 -3.90 21.77 6.50
CA GLY A 7 -3.55 20.36 6.67
C GLY A 7 -4.78 19.46 6.88
N LEU A 8 -5.71 19.91 7.72
CA LEU A 8 -6.97 19.20 7.98
C LEU A 8 -7.80 19.04 6.70
N VAL A 9 -7.94 20.11 5.92
CA VAL A 9 -8.67 20.09 4.65
C VAL A 9 -8.04 19.11 3.67
N ALA A 10 -6.70 19.10 3.57
CA ALA A 10 -5.99 18.15 2.70
C ALA A 10 -6.22 16.69 3.11
N THR A 11 -6.18 16.38 4.41
CA THR A 11 -6.45 15.02 4.92
C THR A 11 -7.88 14.56 4.64
N ILE A 12 -8.87 15.45 4.81
CA ILE A 12 -10.27 15.13 4.51
C ILE A 12 -10.44 14.80 3.03
N ILE A 13 -9.91 15.64 2.13
CA ILE A 13 -9.97 15.40 0.67
C ILE A 13 -9.31 14.06 0.32
N PHE A 14 -8.13 13.80 0.89
CA PHE A 14 -7.40 12.56 0.65
C PHE A 14 -8.20 11.31 1.04
N TYR A 15 -8.86 11.32 2.21
CA TYR A 15 -9.71 10.20 2.62
C TYR A 15 -10.96 10.02 1.75
N LEU A 16 -11.58 11.12 1.32
CA LEU A 16 -12.71 11.03 0.39
C LEU A 16 -12.30 10.42 -0.96
N LEU A 17 -11.09 10.72 -1.45
CA LEU A 17 -10.55 10.11 -2.66
C LEU A 17 -10.31 8.61 -2.50
N ILE A 18 -9.64 8.19 -1.40
CA ILE A 18 -9.41 6.76 -1.11
C ILE A 18 -10.74 6.01 -1.03
N LEU A 19 -11.71 6.57 -0.30
CA LEU A 19 -13.04 5.99 -0.14
C LEU A 19 -13.76 5.88 -1.50
N GLY A 20 -13.71 6.93 -2.31
CA GLY A 20 -14.30 6.94 -3.65
C GLY A 20 -13.70 5.87 -4.57
N ILE A 21 -12.37 5.72 -4.57
CA ILE A 21 -11.68 4.69 -5.34
C ILE A 21 -12.07 3.29 -4.82
N GLY A 22 -12.13 3.09 -3.51
CA GLY A 22 -12.54 1.83 -2.90
C GLY A 22 -13.97 1.42 -3.25
N ILE A 23 -14.91 2.36 -3.19
CA ILE A 23 -16.31 2.13 -3.59
C ILE A 23 -16.39 1.79 -5.08
N TRP A 24 -15.72 2.56 -5.94
CA TRP A 24 -15.70 2.28 -7.39
C TRP A 24 -15.10 0.90 -7.70
N ALA A 25 -13.98 0.56 -7.08
CA ALA A 25 -13.32 -0.74 -7.24
C ALA A 25 -14.22 -1.89 -6.76
N SER A 26 -14.92 -1.73 -5.63
CA SER A 26 -15.87 -2.73 -5.12
C SER A 26 -17.06 -2.95 -6.06
N ILE A 27 -17.65 -1.87 -6.60
CA ILE A 27 -18.76 -1.97 -7.58
C ILE A 27 -18.28 -2.62 -8.88
N LYS A 28 -17.08 -2.27 -9.34
CA LYS A 28 -16.47 -2.85 -10.54
C LYS A 28 -16.19 -4.35 -10.37
N SER A 29 -15.61 -4.74 -9.24
CA SER A 29 -15.35 -6.15 -8.90
C SER A 29 -16.64 -6.97 -8.89
N LYS A 30 -17.72 -6.48 -8.26
CA LYS A 30 -19.03 -7.17 -8.28
C LYS A 30 -19.63 -7.30 -9.68
N ARG A 31 -19.46 -6.31 -10.56
CA ARG A 31 -19.95 -6.38 -11.94
C ARG A 31 -19.16 -7.38 -12.79
N ASP A 32 -17.86 -7.49 -12.58
CA ASP A 32 -17.00 -8.45 -13.27
C ASP A 32 -17.24 -9.89 -12.76
N GLU A 33 -17.52 -10.08 -11.47
CA GLU A 33 -17.88 -11.35 -10.84
C GLU A 33 -19.20 -11.93 -11.39
N ILE A 34 -20.22 -11.09 -11.64
CA ILE A 34 -21.50 -11.51 -12.23
C ILE A 34 -21.35 -11.94 -13.71
N ARG A 35 -20.32 -11.45 -14.41
CA ARG A 35 -20.06 -11.79 -15.82
C ARG A 35 -19.25 -13.07 -16.02
N MET A 36 -18.48 -13.49 -15.02
CA MET A 36 -17.56 -14.63 -15.11
C MET A 36 -17.87 -15.61 -13.98
N GLN A 37 -18.78 -16.53 -14.25
CA GLN A 37 -19.19 -17.62 -13.36
C GLN A 37 -18.09 -18.70 -13.29
N ALA A 38 -16.88 -18.34 -12.83
CA ALA A 38 -15.76 -19.26 -12.67
C ALA A 38 -14.97 -18.93 -11.39
N HIS A 39 -14.98 -19.88 -10.45
CA HIS A 39 -14.06 -20.04 -9.32
C HIS A 39 -13.82 -18.81 -8.40
N HIS A 40 -14.66 -18.71 -7.37
CA HIS A 40 -14.58 -17.69 -6.30
C HIS A 40 -13.23 -17.62 -5.55
N ALA A 41 -12.39 -18.66 -5.61
CA ALA A 41 -11.10 -18.68 -4.92
C ALA A 41 -9.98 -18.01 -5.72
N ASP A 42 -9.96 -18.15 -7.04
CA ASP A 42 -8.88 -17.63 -7.89
C ASP A 42 -9.07 -16.13 -8.21
N MET A 43 -10.31 -15.64 -8.25
CA MET A 43 -10.59 -14.21 -8.40
C MET A 43 -10.28 -13.40 -7.14
N ALA A 44 -10.49 -13.98 -5.96
CA ALA A 44 -10.22 -13.31 -4.69
C ALA A 44 -8.71 -13.18 -4.39
N LEU A 45 -7.89 -14.09 -4.93
CA LEU A 45 -6.45 -14.14 -4.65
C LEU A 45 -5.55 -13.73 -5.83
N LEU A 46 -5.92 -14.03 -7.09
CA LEU A 46 -5.10 -13.74 -8.27
C LEU A 46 -5.72 -12.73 -9.23
N GLY A 47 -7.00 -12.38 -9.05
CA GLY A 47 -7.69 -11.40 -9.90
C GLY A 47 -7.66 -11.73 -11.39
N ASP A 48 -7.59 -13.03 -11.75
CA ASP A 48 -7.63 -13.69 -13.08
C ASP A 48 -7.34 -12.84 -14.33
N ARG A 49 -6.40 -11.91 -14.20
CA ARG A 49 -5.86 -11.04 -15.24
C ARG A 49 -4.40 -10.97 -14.89
N LYS A 50 -3.54 -11.31 -15.83
CA LYS A 50 -2.09 -11.12 -15.74
C LYS A 50 -1.82 -9.75 -15.13
N ILE A 51 -1.58 -9.68 -13.82
CA ILE A 51 -1.16 -8.45 -13.17
C ILE A 51 0.15 -8.11 -13.84
N ASN A 52 0.18 -6.97 -14.52
CA ASN A 52 1.42 -6.51 -15.12
C ASN A 52 2.44 -6.40 -13.99
N LEU A 53 3.63 -6.98 -14.19
CA LEU A 53 4.70 -7.06 -13.19
C LEU A 53 4.97 -5.70 -12.53
N LEU A 54 4.81 -4.61 -13.29
CA LEU A 54 4.87 -3.24 -12.78
C LEU A 54 3.81 -2.94 -11.69
N VAL A 55 2.54 -3.29 -11.94
CA VAL A 55 1.44 -3.12 -10.99
C VAL A 55 1.65 -4.04 -9.77
N GLY A 56 2.18 -5.24 -10.00
CA GLY A 56 2.56 -6.17 -8.94
C GLY A 56 3.61 -5.56 -8.01
N ILE A 57 4.70 -5.01 -8.56
CA ILE A 57 5.75 -4.33 -7.77
C ILE A 57 5.14 -3.20 -6.94
N PHE A 58 4.39 -2.29 -7.56
CA PHE A 58 3.80 -1.16 -6.83
C PHE A 58 2.84 -1.59 -5.72
N THR A 59 2.02 -2.62 -5.97
CA THR A 59 1.07 -3.13 -4.98
C THR A 59 1.80 -3.76 -3.80
N THR A 60 2.80 -4.59 -4.08
CA THR A 60 3.62 -5.21 -3.04
C THR A 60 4.38 -4.15 -2.24
N THR A 61 4.96 -3.14 -2.89
CA THR A 61 5.59 -2.00 -2.21
C THR A 61 4.63 -1.25 -1.30
N ALA A 62 3.40 -1.00 -1.77
CA ALA A 62 2.38 -0.31 -0.97
C ALA A 62 1.97 -1.08 0.29
N THR A 63 2.11 -2.42 0.31
CA THR A 63 1.78 -3.26 1.47
C THR A 63 2.74 -3.07 2.65
N TRP A 64 4.04 -2.91 2.38
CA TRP A 64 5.06 -2.83 3.46
C TRP A 64 5.56 -1.42 3.75
N VAL A 65 5.42 -0.48 2.81
CA VAL A 65 5.72 0.94 3.04
C VAL A 65 4.53 1.60 3.76
N GLY A 66 4.41 1.30 5.05
CA GLY A 66 3.37 1.83 5.94
C GLY A 66 3.86 2.93 6.88
N GLY A 67 2.96 3.44 7.72
CA GLY A 67 3.30 4.46 8.72
C GLY A 67 4.37 4.00 9.72
N THR A 68 4.35 2.72 10.11
CA THR A 68 5.37 2.10 10.97
C THR A 68 6.74 2.06 10.30
N PHE A 69 6.79 1.80 8.99
CA PHE A 69 8.03 1.84 8.22
C PHE A 69 8.62 3.25 8.21
N ILE A 70 7.80 4.27 7.95
CA ILE A 70 8.24 5.67 7.88
C ILE A 70 8.75 6.14 9.24
N ILE A 71 7.96 5.94 10.31
CA ILE A 71 8.33 6.40 11.66
C ILE A 71 9.54 5.63 12.18
N GLY A 72 9.57 4.30 12.05
CA GLY A 72 10.68 3.47 12.52
C GLY A 72 11.99 3.76 11.80
N THR A 73 11.94 4.05 10.49
CA THR A 73 13.13 4.48 9.74
C THR A 73 13.57 5.88 10.17
N ALA A 74 12.63 6.81 10.38
CA ALA A 74 12.95 8.15 10.86
C ALA A 74 13.62 8.11 12.25
N GLU A 75 13.11 7.29 13.16
CA GLU A 75 13.64 7.12 14.52
C GLU A 75 15.04 6.51 14.52
N THR A 76 15.25 5.41 13.77
CA THR A 76 16.56 4.73 13.69
C THR A 76 17.64 5.61 13.06
N VAL A 77 17.29 6.42 12.05
CA VAL A 77 18.23 7.37 11.42
C VAL A 77 18.51 8.58 12.32
N TYR A 78 17.52 9.03 13.08
CA TYR A 78 17.67 10.16 13.99
C TYR A 78 18.52 9.83 15.22
N ASP A 79 18.55 8.56 15.66
CA ASP A 79 19.39 8.14 16.78
C ASP A 79 20.88 8.23 16.40
N PRO A 80 21.70 9.07 17.09
CA PRO A 80 23.12 9.23 16.79
C PRO A 80 23.96 7.97 16.98
N LYS A 81 23.44 6.93 17.66
CA LYS A 81 24.12 5.63 17.80
C LYS A 81 23.89 4.69 16.63
N MET A 82 22.80 4.88 15.89
CA MET A 82 22.38 4.02 14.80
C MET A 82 22.57 4.70 13.44
N GLY A 83 22.06 5.92 13.24
CA GLY A 83 22.27 6.65 11.99
C GLY A 83 21.80 5.88 10.74
N LEU A 84 22.29 6.28 9.56
CA LEU A 84 21.78 5.77 8.27
C LEU A 84 22.05 4.27 8.03
N LEU A 85 23.08 3.71 8.67
CA LEU A 85 23.48 2.31 8.51
C LEU A 85 22.42 1.33 9.04
N TRP A 86 21.56 1.76 9.96
CA TRP A 86 20.53 0.92 10.57
C TRP A 86 19.17 0.97 9.86
N ALA A 87 19.03 1.80 8.81
CA ALA A 87 17.88 1.80 7.91
C ALA A 87 17.92 0.60 6.94
N VAL A 88 18.10 -0.62 7.45
CA VAL A 88 18.24 -1.86 6.67
C VAL A 88 16.89 -2.40 6.19
N MET A 89 15.80 -1.92 6.79
CA MET A 89 14.44 -2.37 6.52
C MET A 89 14.02 -2.37 5.03
N PRO A 90 14.40 -1.36 4.20
CA PRO A 90 14.14 -1.41 2.76
C PRO A 90 14.86 -2.57 2.06
N LEU A 91 16.12 -2.81 2.43
CA LEU A 91 16.96 -3.84 1.83
C LEU A 91 16.46 -5.24 2.23
N ALA A 92 16.15 -5.41 3.53
CA ALA A 92 15.56 -6.63 4.05
C ALA A 92 14.20 -6.95 3.41
N ALA A 93 13.33 -5.95 3.24
CA ALA A 93 12.04 -6.12 2.57
C ALA A 93 12.22 -6.54 1.10
N THR A 94 13.13 -5.90 0.35
CA THR A 94 13.39 -6.30 -1.04
C THR A 94 13.92 -7.73 -1.14
N LEU A 95 14.84 -8.14 -0.26
CA LEU A 95 15.37 -9.49 -0.23
C LEU A 95 14.28 -10.52 0.08
N ALA A 96 13.44 -10.26 1.08
CA ALA A 96 12.31 -11.14 1.42
C ALA A 96 11.37 -11.35 0.22
N PHE A 97 11.00 -10.29 -0.49
CA PHE A 97 10.12 -10.42 -1.67
C PHE A 97 10.79 -11.10 -2.87
N THR A 98 12.10 -10.99 -3.02
CA THR A 98 12.83 -11.67 -4.11
C THR A 98 13.10 -13.15 -3.83
N LEU A 99 13.27 -13.51 -2.55
CA LEU A 99 13.62 -14.88 -2.14
C LEU A 99 12.39 -15.74 -1.81
N GLY A 100 11.27 -15.14 -1.41
CA GLY A 100 10.04 -15.84 -1.05
C GLY A 100 9.94 -16.16 0.43
#